data_AF-A0A1Q7Q1D3-F1
#
_entry.id   AF-A0A1Q7Q1D3-F1
#
_cell.length_a   1.000
_cell.length_b   1.000
_cell.length_c   1.000
_cell.angle_alpha   90.00
_cell.angle_beta   90.00
_cell.angle_gamma   90.00
#
_symmetry.space_group_name_H-M   'P 1'
#
loop_
_entity.id
_entity.type
_entity.pdbx_description
1 polymer ?
#
loop_
_entity_poly.entity_id
_entity_poly.type
_entity_poly.pdbx_seq_one_letter_code
_entity_poly.pdbx_strand_id
1 'polypeptide(L)'
;MTNKASSNTITSAEVRELLRIAARRLSAREEKTVRMRSGVSLERGELLPRRGQNHPEAKAELLAIELELKQKLAARSGKGPAAVRTKEKDKIIRALRRLK
;
A
#
# COMPACT_ATOMS: atom_id res chain seq x y z
N MET A 1 12.41 44.99 14.96
CA MET A 1 11.81 44.37 13.76
C MET A 1 11.97 42.86 13.87
N THR A 2 10.90 42.18 14.29
CA THR A 2 10.87 40.75 14.57
C THR A 2 10.60 39.95 13.29
N ASN A 3 11.63 39.33 12.71
CA ASN A 3 11.43 38.37 11.64
C ASN A 3 11.09 37.01 12.25
N LYS A 4 9.78 36.73 12.39
CA LYS A 4 9.23 35.45 12.81
C LYS A 4 8.46 34.84 11.63
N ALA A 5 8.65 33.54 11.42
CA ALA A 5 8.08 32.66 10.39
C ALA A 5 8.74 32.80 8.99
N SER A 6 9.10 31.75 8.28
CA SER A 6 8.61 30.37 8.26
C SER A 6 9.74 29.38 8.00
N SER A 7 9.80 28.30 8.77
CA SER A 7 10.63 27.13 8.46
C SER A 7 10.23 26.60 7.08
N ASN A 8 11.10 26.76 6.09
CA ASN A 8 10.87 26.44 4.68
C ASN A 8 10.97 24.92 4.41
N THR A 9 10.38 24.12 5.29
CA THR A 9 10.45 22.66 5.25
C THR A 9 9.27 22.16 4.45
N ILE A 10 9.47 22.01 3.13
CA ILE A 10 8.44 21.43 2.26
C ILE A 10 8.14 20.01 2.77
N THR A 11 6.89 19.76 3.12
CA THR A 11 6.48 18.47 3.64
C THR A 11 6.37 17.44 2.51
N SER A 12 6.54 16.16 2.80
CA SER A 12 6.40 15.09 1.79
C SER A 12 4.98 15.00 1.20
N ALA A 13 3.98 15.57 1.87
CA ALA A 13 2.62 15.72 1.36
C ALA A 13 2.53 16.85 0.32
N GLU A 14 3.18 17.98 0.56
CA GLU A 14 3.26 19.09 -0.40
C GLU A 14 4.03 18.71 -1.66
N VAL A 15 5.14 17.97 -1.52
CA VAL A 15 5.88 17.43 -2.69
C VAL A 15 5.01 16.44 -3.48
N ARG A 16 4.16 15.64 -2.81
CA ARG A 16 3.21 14.75 -3.49
C ARG A 16 2.21 15.53 -4.35
N GLU A 17 1.60 16.57 -3.80
CA GLU A 17 0.63 17.37 -4.55
C GLU A 17 1.26 18.12 -5.72
N LEU A 18 2.47 18.67 -5.52
CA LEU A 18 3.22 19.31 -6.61
C LEU A 18 3.58 18.31 -7.72
N LEU A 19 3.98 17.09 -7.36
CA LEU A 19 4.24 16.01 -8.31
C LEU A 19 2.97 15.56 -9.04
N ARG A 20 1.83 15.48 -8.36
CA ARG A 20 0.54 15.13 -8.99
C ARG A 20 0.14 16.13 -10.07
N ILE A 21 0.39 17.43 -9.83
CA ILE A 21 0.14 18.49 -10.80
C ILE A 21 1.17 18.45 -11.94
N ALA A 22 2.45 18.23 -11.61
CA ALA A 22 3.55 18.17 -12.57
C ALA A 22 3.55 16.90 -13.45
N ALA A 23 2.97 15.80 -12.98
CA ALA A 23 2.84 14.54 -13.72
C ALA A 23 2.07 14.70 -15.05
N ARG A 24 1.26 15.75 -15.19
CA ARG A 24 0.59 16.09 -16.47
C ARG A 24 1.55 16.64 -17.53
N ARG A 25 2.74 17.10 -17.13
CA ARG A 25 3.74 17.74 -18.00
C ARG A 25 5.05 16.96 -18.12
N LEU A 26 5.32 16.07 -17.16
CA LEU A 26 6.52 15.25 -17.11
C LEU A 26 6.29 13.90 -17.79
N SER A 27 7.33 13.38 -18.45
CA SER A 27 7.31 11.99 -18.91
C SER A 27 7.35 11.03 -17.71
N ALA A 28 6.86 9.81 -17.89
CA ALA A 28 6.85 8.79 -16.84
C ALA A 28 8.25 8.48 -16.25
N ARG A 29 9.31 8.68 -17.05
CA ARG A 29 10.70 8.48 -16.60
C ARG A 29 11.16 9.62 -15.69
N GLU A 30 10.84 10.85 -16.04
CA GLU A 30 11.21 12.04 -15.27
C GLU A 30 10.42 12.12 -13.96
N GLU A 31 9.14 11.82 -14.00
CA GLU A 31 8.33 11.79 -12.78
C GLU A 31 8.87 10.77 -11.77
N LYS A 32 9.29 9.59 -12.26
CA LYS A 32 9.91 8.55 -11.44
C LYS A 32 11.23 9.02 -10.81
N THR A 33 12.10 9.68 -11.57
CA THR A 33 13.39 10.15 -11.03
C THR A 33 13.19 11.23 -9.98
N VAL A 34 12.24 12.14 -10.17
CA VAL A 34 11.93 13.17 -9.16
C VAL A 34 11.37 12.53 -7.89
N ARG A 35 10.43 11.56 -8.01
CA ARG A 35 9.91 10.80 -6.86
C ARG A 35 10.99 10.10 -6.05
N MET A 36 11.94 9.47 -6.74
CA MET A 36 13.09 8.83 -6.08
C MET A 36 13.97 9.83 -5.35
N ARG A 37 14.25 10.99 -5.96
CA ARG A 37 15.08 12.04 -5.35
C ARG A 37 14.40 12.67 -4.12
N SER A 38 13.09 12.81 -4.15
CA SER A 38 12.32 13.43 -3.06
C SER A 38 11.88 12.44 -1.97
N GLY A 39 12.15 11.14 -2.12
CA GLY A 39 11.71 10.10 -1.18
C GLY A 39 10.19 9.93 -1.15
N VAL A 40 9.49 10.31 -2.22
CA VAL A 40 8.04 10.30 -2.30
C VAL A 40 7.56 9.04 -3.03
N SER A 41 6.77 8.23 -2.33
CA SER A 41 6.12 7.04 -2.90
C SER A 41 4.80 7.40 -3.59
N LEU A 42 4.33 6.53 -4.49
CA LEU A 42 2.95 6.58 -4.97
C LEU A 42 1.96 6.44 -3.82
N GLU A 43 0.78 7.02 -3.97
CA GLU A 43 -0.34 6.81 -3.06
C GLU A 43 -0.64 5.31 -2.96
N ARG A 44 -0.76 4.75 -1.75
CA ARG A 44 -1.04 3.30 -1.59
C ARG A 44 -2.38 2.87 -2.20
N GLY A 45 -3.29 3.82 -2.41
CA GLY A 45 -4.58 3.60 -3.06
C GLY A 45 -4.57 3.79 -4.58
N GLU A 46 -3.47 4.26 -5.17
CA GLU A 46 -3.41 4.45 -6.62
C GLU A 46 -3.27 3.11 -7.34
N LEU A 47 -4.13 2.90 -8.33
CA LEU A 47 -4.08 1.75 -9.20
C LEU A 47 -2.79 1.83 -10.03
N LEU A 48 -1.89 0.87 -9.82
CA LEU A 48 -0.69 0.73 -10.64
C LEU A 48 -1.08 0.62 -12.12
N PRO A 49 -0.39 1.36 -13.02
CA PRO A 49 -0.61 1.22 -14.45
C PRO A 49 -0.22 -0.20 -14.86
N ARG A 50 -1.20 -1.00 -15.28
CA ARG A 50 -1.01 -2.38 -15.73
C ARG A 50 -0.74 -2.39 -17.23
N ARG A 51 0.14 -3.29 -17.67
CA ARG A 51 0.31 -3.57 -19.11
C ARG A 51 -1.05 -3.99 -19.70
N GLY A 52 -1.43 -3.41 -20.83
CA GLY A 52 -2.69 -3.73 -21.51
C GLY A 52 -3.93 -2.93 -21.07
N GLN A 53 -3.82 -1.94 -20.16
CA GLN A 53 -4.96 -1.11 -19.75
C GLN A 53 -5.66 -0.35 -20.89
N ASN A 54 -4.92 -0.08 -21.98
CA ASN A 54 -5.43 0.63 -23.15
C ASN A 54 -6.18 -0.28 -24.12
N HIS A 55 -6.14 -1.61 -23.92
CA HIS A 55 -6.84 -2.58 -24.76
C HIS A 55 -8.07 -3.12 -24.00
N PRO A 56 -9.28 -2.96 -24.53
CA PRO A 56 -10.52 -3.31 -23.82
C PRO A 56 -10.63 -4.81 -23.52
N GLU A 57 -10.16 -5.66 -24.43
CA GLU A 57 -10.17 -7.12 -24.28
C GLU A 57 -9.23 -7.57 -23.16
N ALA A 58 -7.97 -7.14 -23.21
CA ALA A 58 -6.98 -7.43 -22.17
C ALA A 58 -7.41 -6.90 -20.79
N LYS A 59 -8.12 -5.76 -20.74
CA LYS A 59 -8.66 -5.21 -19.50
C LYS A 59 -9.72 -6.13 -18.88
N ALA A 60 -10.61 -6.70 -19.69
CA ALA A 60 -11.65 -7.62 -19.23
C ALA A 60 -11.03 -8.91 -18.67
N GLU A 61 -10.04 -9.48 -19.37
CA GLU A 61 -9.32 -10.67 -18.93
C GLU A 61 -8.58 -10.44 -17.61
N LEU A 62 -7.84 -9.32 -17.50
CA LEU A 62 -7.14 -8.97 -16.27
C LEU A 62 -8.09 -8.76 -15.08
N LEU A 63 -9.29 -8.24 -15.31
CA LEU A 63 -10.31 -8.08 -14.28
C LEU A 63 -10.84 -9.44 -13.83
N ALA A 64 -11.11 -10.36 -14.75
CA ALA A 64 -11.54 -11.72 -14.43
C ALA A 64 -10.52 -12.44 -13.55
N ILE A 65 -9.24 -12.37 -13.92
CA ILE A 65 -8.13 -12.94 -13.13
C ILE A 65 -8.08 -12.31 -11.73
N GLU A 66 -8.25 -10.99 -11.62
CA GLU A 66 -8.24 -10.30 -10.32
C GLU A 66 -9.39 -10.75 -9.41
N LEU A 67 -10.59 -10.92 -9.95
CA LEU A 67 -11.74 -11.43 -9.20
C LEU A 67 -11.48 -12.85 -8.69
N GLU A 68 -10.97 -13.73 -9.55
CA GLU A 68 -10.62 -15.11 -9.19
C GLU A 68 -9.58 -15.13 -8.05
N LEU A 69 -8.52 -14.32 -8.16
CA LEU A 69 -7.49 -14.23 -7.13
C LEU A 69 -8.02 -13.67 -5.82
N LYS A 70 -8.89 -12.66 -5.85
CA LYS A 70 -9.55 -12.12 -4.64
C LYS A 70 -10.43 -13.16 -3.97
N GLN A 71 -11.18 -13.94 -4.73
CA GLN A 71 -11.97 -15.04 -4.20
C GLN A 71 -11.09 -16.12 -3.56
N LYS A 72 -9.99 -16.52 -4.22
CA LYS A 72 -9.00 -17.46 -3.66
C LYS A 72 -8.34 -16.92 -2.38
N LEU A 73 -8.05 -15.62 -2.33
CA LEU A 73 -7.51 -14.95 -1.15
C LEU A 73 -8.51 -14.93 0.00
N ALA A 74 -9.78 -14.57 -0.27
CA ALA A 74 -10.85 -14.59 0.71
C ALA A 74 -11.06 -16.01 1.27
N ALA A 75 -11.11 -17.02 0.39
CA ALA A 75 -11.20 -18.43 0.79
C ALA A 75 -10.01 -18.87 1.65
N ARG A 76 -8.80 -18.38 1.36
CA ARG A 76 -7.61 -18.64 2.20
C ARG A 76 -7.67 -17.90 3.53
N SER A 77 -8.21 -16.69 3.58
CA SER A 77 -8.30 -15.88 4.80
C SER A 77 -9.27 -16.45 5.84
N GLY A 78 -10.32 -17.16 5.40
CA GLY A 78 -11.20 -17.93 6.30
C GLY A 78 -10.50 -19.15 6.92
N LYS A 79 -9.41 -19.62 6.29
CA LYS A 79 -8.53 -20.66 6.80
C LYS A 79 -7.35 -19.98 7.53
N GLY A 80 -7.67 -19.28 8.62
CA GLY A 80 -6.66 -18.78 9.55
C GLY A 80 -5.70 -19.92 9.96
N PRO A 81 -4.43 -19.62 10.30
CA PRO A 81 -3.49 -20.65 10.70
C PRO A 81 -4.15 -21.50 11.78
N ALA A 82 -4.31 -22.80 11.52
CA ALA A 82 -4.87 -23.72 12.50
C ALA A 82 -4.10 -23.50 13.80
N ALA A 83 -4.80 -23.08 14.86
CA ALA A 83 -4.16 -22.77 16.12
C ALA A 83 -3.51 -24.05 16.65
N VAL A 84 -2.21 -24.20 16.40
CA VAL A 84 -1.43 -25.32 16.93
C VAL A 84 -1.42 -25.16 18.44
N ARG A 85 -2.26 -25.96 19.11
CA ARG A 85 -2.23 -26.09 20.57
C ARG A 85 -1.01 -26.91 20.92
N THR A 86 0.06 -26.22 21.27
CA THR A 86 1.26 -26.86 21.82
C THR A 86 1.12 -27.00 23.32
N LYS A 87 1.78 -28.02 23.89
CA LYS A 87 1.75 -28.30 25.34
C LYS A 87 2.25 -27.09 26.16
N GLU A 88 3.13 -26.24 25.61
CA GLU A 88 3.56 -25.00 26.28
C GLU A 88 2.42 -23.99 26.38
N LYS A 89 1.62 -23.79 25.32
CA LYS A 89 0.48 -22.87 25.35
C LYS A 89 -0.54 -23.27 26.41
N ASP A 90 -0.81 -24.57 26.56
CA ASP A 90 -1.75 -25.07 27.57
C ASP A 90 -1.26 -24.88 29.01
N LYS A 91 0.06 -24.93 29.24
CA LYS A 91 0.67 -24.61 30.55
C LYS A 91 0.52 -23.12 30.87
N ILE A 92 0.79 -22.25 29.90
CA ILE A 92 0.65 -20.79 30.05
C ILE A 92 -0.81 -20.42 30.35
N ILE A 93 -1.76 -20.97 29.61
CA ILE A 93 -3.20 -20.72 29.83
C ILE A 93 -3.63 -21.18 31.22
N ARG A 94 -3.15 -22.34 31.70
CA ARG A 94 -3.43 -22.82 33.07
C ARG A 94 -2.86 -21.91 34.15
N ALA A 95 -1.63 -21.42 33.97
CA ALA A 95 -1.00 -20.50 34.90
C ALA A 95 -1.79 -19.17 35.00
N LEU A 96 -2.19 -18.62 33.86
CA LEU A 96 -2.97 -17.37 33.81
C LEU A 96 -4.38 -17.52 34.41
N ARG A 97 -5.02 -18.69 34.28
CA ARG A 97 -6.32 -18.95 34.92
C ARG A 97 -6.26 -19.12 36.43
N ARG A 98 -5.11 -19.49 36.99
CA ARG A 98 -4.88 -19.64 38.44
C ARG A 98 -4.55 -18.33 39.15
N LEU A 99 -4.21 -17.27 38.40
CA LEU A 99 -3.88 -15.95 38.94
C LEU A 99 -5.11 -15.03 39.09
N LYS A 100 -6.29 -15.49 38.67
CA LYS A 100 -7.59 -14.87 38.91
C LYS A 100 -8.23 -15.52 40.14
#